data_AF-A0A6I1ZT39-F1
#
_entry.id   AF-A0A6I1ZT39-F1
#
_cell.length_a   1.000
_cell.length_b   1.000
_cell.length_c   1.000
_cell.angle_alpha   90.00
_cell.angle_beta   90.00
_cell.angle_gamma   90.00
#
_symmetry.space_group_name_H-M   'P 1'
#
loop_
_entity.id
_entity.type
_entity.pdbx_description
1 polymer ?
#
loop_
_entity_poly.entity_id
_entity_poly.type
_entity_poly.pdbx_seq_one_letter_code
_entity_poly.pdbx_strand_id
1 'polypeptide(L)'
;MISSKIPRWGQCGIFSIRPWRALPVWVLFLSLTLHGQTLPCMDLHGQAARTLVAPTGTTKDLTILALRVAFAPDEDLSTTGDGTFLMDIDSLDIGLVPCDGFLVDRPPHGVPYFYAQLEAIANYYQQVSQDSVTFDLAGSLVYPPEGEGPIELGKPMVGYRPAADEDSSDALLVKLFAESVAAAAESGIPVASYNLVVVFHAGLGQDFAYPGLDPTPLDIPSAYIDSAMIADARNKYGVPVPLYVKGGLLLPEGQNHIYYDIVEDIFPGETDYCDMQIGLTGTFALLLGYALGLPPLFDTDDGVTGVGVFGLMDVGSNNGQGVIPAPPTAWTRTFLGWEQAEELEGNIDLTARHLPDGKIGRITLSNDEYFLVENRVGPVQPGAGINFDNLVELAGVTVDSTSGVITSIPNYDLGLPGSGLLIWHVDLSRYNERIASMQGINDSLEARAVTLVEADGAVDIGFPTTALFGNPDQGWQWDLWYAGNEGFFTANPDREAGNPQGLLSFDSETRPSTQLNSGAESGIAVSRIGPAGDILNFVVDDMNVTRLPEGSRLLG
;
A
#
# COMPACT_ATOMS: atom_id res chain seq x y z
N MET A 1 -12.15 8.47 -7.67
CA MET A 1 -12.35 7.09 -8.18
C MET A 1 -11.14 6.29 -7.75
N ILE A 2 -11.16 5.73 -6.54
CA ILE A 2 -10.03 4.95 -6.00
C ILE A 2 -10.51 3.56 -5.54
N SER A 3 -11.75 3.40 -5.06
CA SER A 3 -12.25 2.12 -4.50
C SER A 3 -12.21 0.94 -5.48
N SER A 4 -12.64 1.09 -6.73
CA SER A 4 -12.63 -0.01 -7.72
C SER A 4 -11.25 -0.32 -8.32
N LYS A 5 -10.24 0.50 -8.00
CA LYS A 5 -8.93 0.48 -8.65
C LYS A 5 -7.75 0.29 -7.70
N ILE A 6 -8.00 0.05 -6.40
CA ILE A 6 -6.96 -0.45 -5.49
C ILE A 6 -6.46 -1.78 -6.05
N PRO A 7 -5.14 -2.06 -6.10
CA PRO A 7 -4.63 -3.36 -6.51
C PRO A 7 -5.28 -4.41 -5.63
N ARG A 8 -6.10 -5.27 -6.25
CA ARG A 8 -6.72 -6.37 -5.50
C ARG A 8 -5.62 -7.26 -4.97
N TRP A 9 -5.73 -7.64 -3.71
CA TRP A 9 -4.74 -8.44 -3.03
C TRP A 9 -4.76 -9.85 -3.62
N GLY A 10 -3.80 -10.18 -4.49
CA GLY A 10 -3.62 -11.54 -4.97
C GLY A 10 -2.97 -12.39 -3.88
N GLN A 11 -3.48 -13.59 -3.62
CA GLN A 11 -2.73 -14.54 -2.81
C GLN A 11 -1.43 -14.91 -3.52
N CYS A 12 -0.31 -14.57 -2.88
CA CYS A 12 1.01 -15.03 -3.29
C CYS A 12 1.11 -16.55 -3.05
N GLY A 13 1.19 -17.30 -4.15
CA GLY A 13 1.91 -18.58 -4.23
C GLY A 13 1.26 -19.81 -3.58
N ILE A 14 0.24 -20.38 -4.23
CA ILE A 14 -0.06 -21.82 -4.09
C ILE A 14 0.23 -22.52 -5.42
N PHE A 15 1.17 -23.46 -5.37
CA PHE A 15 1.61 -24.31 -6.47
C PHE A 15 0.44 -25.00 -7.18
N SER A 16 0.19 -24.68 -8.44
CA SER A 16 -0.68 -25.48 -9.31
C SER A 16 0.14 -26.22 -10.37
N ILE A 17 0.31 -27.53 -10.17
CA ILE A 17 0.83 -28.46 -11.19
C ILE A 17 -0.24 -28.60 -12.29
N ARG A 18 -0.03 -27.98 -13.46
CA ARG A 18 -0.89 -28.19 -14.64
C ARG A 18 -0.30 -29.23 -15.62
N PRO A 19 -1.08 -30.21 -16.09
CA PRO A 19 -0.77 -30.95 -17.31
C PRO A 19 -1.30 -30.22 -18.57
N TRP A 20 -0.35 -29.69 -19.33
CA TRP A 20 -0.20 -29.56 -20.80
C TRP A 20 -1.37 -29.78 -21.80
N ARG A 21 -1.31 -28.91 -22.85
CA ARG A 21 -1.82 -28.97 -24.27
C ARG A 21 -3.23 -28.37 -24.52
N ALA A 22 -3.51 -27.57 -25.56
CA ALA A 22 -2.77 -27.12 -26.75
C ALA A 22 -3.41 -25.85 -27.39
N LEU A 23 -2.58 -25.03 -28.03
CA LEU A 23 -2.91 -24.05 -29.10
C LEU A 23 -3.34 -24.80 -30.40
N PRO A 24 -3.97 -24.19 -31.45
CA PRO A 24 -3.49 -22.92 -32.05
C PRO A 24 -4.44 -22.04 -32.93
N VAL A 25 -3.90 -20.87 -33.35
CA VAL A 25 -3.89 -20.26 -34.72
C VAL A 25 -4.83 -19.07 -35.14
N TRP A 26 -4.17 -17.91 -35.38
CA TRP A 26 -4.16 -16.91 -36.50
C TRP A 26 -5.27 -15.82 -36.76
N VAL A 27 -4.83 -14.54 -36.61
CA VAL A 27 -4.75 -13.40 -37.58
C VAL A 27 -6.01 -12.69 -38.11
N LEU A 28 -6.12 -11.35 -37.92
CA LEU A 28 -5.92 -10.30 -38.95
C LEU A 28 -6.10 -8.85 -38.42
N PHE A 29 -5.20 -7.96 -38.87
CA PHE A 29 -5.20 -6.50 -38.74
C PHE A 29 -6.32 -5.82 -39.55
N LEU A 30 -6.90 -4.73 -39.04
CA LEU A 30 -7.41 -3.65 -39.89
C LEU A 30 -7.35 -2.29 -39.19
N SER A 31 -6.57 -1.39 -39.77
CA SER A 31 -6.38 0.02 -39.42
C SER A 31 -7.52 0.90 -39.95
N LEU A 32 -8.00 1.84 -39.14
CA LEU A 32 -8.83 2.96 -39.59
C LEU A 32 -8.30 4.29 -39.03
N THR A 33 -7.88 5.17 -39.93
CA THR A 33 -7.49 6.56 -39.69
C THR A 33 -8.73 7.48 -39.69
N LEU A 34 -8.85 8.36 -38.70
CA LEU A 34 -9.75 9.51 -38.73
C LEU A 34 -9.02 10.79 -38.29
N HIS A 35 -9.39 11.89 -38.94
CA HIS A 35 -8.61 13.12 -39.11
C HIS A 35 -8.67 14.03 -37.88
N GLY A 36 -7.51 14.45 -37.36
CA GLY A 36 -7.39 15.52 -36.38
C GLY A 36 -7.34 16.91 -37.04
N GLN A 37 -8.19 17.83 -36.56
CA GLN A 37 -8.07 19.26 -36.85
C GLN A 37 -7.27 19.93 -35.74
N THR A 38 -6.23 20.66 -36.14
CA THR A 38 -5.32 21.41 -35.27
C THR A 38 -5.90 22.77 -34.89
N LEU A 39 -5.87 23.13 -33.61
CA LEU A 39 -6.03 24.50 -33.12
C LEU A 39 -4.69 24.98 -32.56
N PRO A 40 -4.30 26.25 -32.79
CA PRO A 40 -2.92 26.72 -32.57
C PRO A 40 -2.62 26.99 -31.10
N CYS A 41 -1.42 26.60 -30.65
CA CYS A 41 -0.83 26.99 -29.38
C CYS A 41 -0.64 28.52 -29.30
N MET A 42 -1.15 29.12 -28.23
CA MET A 42 -0.74 30.46 -27.79
C MET A 42 0.45 30.31 -26.84
N ASP A 43 1.57 30.90 -27.22
CA ASP A 43 2.75 31.13 -26.39
C ASP A 43 2.40 31.97 -25.16
N LEU A 44 2.59 31.40 -23.97
CA LEU A 44 2.77 32.14 -22.72
C LEU A 44 4.13 31.76 -22.16
N HIS A 45 5.17 32.42 -22.68
CA HIS A 45 6.48 32.46 -22.04
C HIS A 45 6.39 33.16 -20.68
N GLY A 46 6.78 32.45 -19.62
CA GLY A 46 7.09 33.03 -18.32
C GLY A 46 6.65 32.16 -17.16
N GLN A 47 7.32 31.03 -16.93
CA GLN A 47 7.24 30.36 -15.62
C GLN A 47 8.56 30.58 -14.89
N ALA A 48 8.48 31.40 -13.84
CA ALA A 48 9.42 31.39 -12.74
C ALA A 48 9.45 29.99 -12.12
N ALA A 49 10.62 29.54 -11.67
CA ALA A 49 10.81 28.31 -10.92
C ALA A 49 9.73 28.22 -9.83
N ARG A 50 8.80 27.29 -10.00
CA ARG A 50 7.79 26.99 -8.99
C ARG A 50 8.48 26.13 -7.95
N THR A 51 8.91 26.75 -6.86
CA THR A 51 9.25 26.01 -5.65
C THR A 51 8.01 25.22 -5.24
N LEU A 52 8.06 23.90 -5.41
CA LEU A 52 7.04 22.97 -4.90
C LEU A 52 7.04 23.11 -3.37
N VAL A 53 6.10 23.88 -2.83
CA VAL A 53 5.84 23.90 -1.39
C VAL A 53 5.06 22.62 -1.11
N ALA A 54 5.76 21.60 -0.62
CA ALA A 54 5.15 20.41 -0.05
C ALA A 54 4.09 20.81 0.99
N PRO A 55 2.90 20.19 1.01
CA PRO A 55 1.99 20.37 2.12
C PRO A 55 2.67 19.88 3.39
N THR A 56 2.95 20.77 4.34
CA THR A 56 3.46 20.40 5.67
C THR A 56 2.32 19.71 6.42
N GLY A 57 2.30 18.37 6.39
CA GLY A 57 1.16 17.57 6.82
C GLY A 57 1.38 16.83 8.13
N THR A 58 1.78 17.53 9.19
CA THR A 58 1.74 16.95 10.54
C THR A 58 0.27 16.88 10.99
N THR A 59 -0.20 15.69 11.36
CA THR A 59 -1.55 15.46 11.88
C THR A 59 -1.45 15.06 13.34
N LYS A 60 -1.86 15.95 14.24
CA LYS A 60 -1.80 15.70 15.69
C LYS A 60 -3.17 15.38 16.25
N ASP A 61 -3.19 14.47 17.22
CA ASP A 61 -4.36 14.15 18.03
C ASP A 61 -5.60 13.81 17.17
N LEU A 62 -5.41 13.01 16.12
CA LEU A 62 -6.49 12.58 15.23
C LEU A 62 -7.55 11.82 16.02
N THR A 63 -8.79 12.32 16.00
CA THR A 63 -9.95 11.65 16.59
C THR A 63 -10.74 10.91 15.52
N ILE A 64 -11.13 9.67 15.81
CA ILE A 64 -11.89 8.80 14.92
C ILE A 64 -13.27 8.50 15.51
N LEU A 65 -14.31 8.67 14.69
CA LEU A 65 -15.62 8.06 14.92
C LEU A 65 -15.72 6.78 14.10
N ALA A 66 -15.62 5.64 14.75
CA ALA A 66 -15.79 4.31 14.17
C ALA A 66 -17.26 3.87 14.32
N LEU A 67 -17.96 3.66 13.22
CA LEU A 67 -19.35 3.23 13.17
C LEU A 67 -19.41 1.74 12.83
N ARG A 68 -20.01 0.93 13.71
CA ARG A 68 -20.33 -0.47 13.44
C ARG A 68 -21.69 -0.55 12.78
N VAL A 69 -21.74 -1.08 11.56
CA VAL A 69 -22.93 -1.09 10.70
C VAL A 69 -23.24 -2.52 10.27
N ALA A 70 -24.47 -2.96 10.54
CA ALA A 70 -25.01 -4.23 10.08
C ALA A 70 -26.14 -4.01 9.08
N PHE A 71 -26.51 -5.08 8.41
CA PHE A 71 -27.49 -5.13 7.35
C PHE A 71 -28.69 -5.98 7.77
N ALA A 72 -29.80 -5.85 7.04
CA ALA A 72 -30.91 -6.77 7.23
C ALA A 72 -30.45 -8.20 6.89
N PRO A 73 -30.62 -9.18 7.80
CA PRO A 73 -30.09 -10.51 7.56
C PRO A 73 -30.69 -11.21 6.36
N ASP A 74 -29.85 -11.95 5.63
CA ASP A 74 -30.24 -12.72 4.46
C ASP A 74 -29.34 -13.95 4.23
N GLU A 75 -29.60 -14.71 3.16
CA GLU A 75 -28.92 -15.97 2.82
C GLU A 75 -28.32 -15.90 1.40
N ASP A 76 -28.03 -14.69 0.90
CA ASP A 76 -27.48 -14.47 -0.43
C ASP A 76 -26.00 -14.84 -0.47
N LEU A 77 -25.70 -15.98 -1.07
CA LEU A 77 -24.34 -16.53 -1.20
C LEU A 77 -23.39 -15.68 -2.06
N SER A 78 -23.88 -14.60 -2.69
CA SER A 78 -23.00 -13.67 -3.42
C SER A 78 -22.27 -12.67 -2.51
N THR A 79 -22.57 -12.68 -1.21
CA THR A 79 -21.88 -11.96 -0.14
C THR A 79 -21.43 -12.92 0.96
N THR A 80 -20.37 -12.57 1.69
CA THR A 80 -19.83 -13.32 2.81
C THR A 80 -20.55 -12.96 4.11
N GLY A 81 -21.06 -13.97 4.80
CA GLY A 81 -21.85 -13.81 6.03
C GLY A 81 -23.32 -13.49 5.76
N ASP A 82 -24.09 -13.28 6.82
CA ASP A 82 -25.54 -13.06 6.76
C ASP A 82 -25.92 -11.57 6.84
N GLY A 83 -24.94 -10.65 6.83
CA GLY A 83 -25.15 -9.23 7.07
C GLY A 83 -25.07 -8.78 8.53
N THR A 84 -24.78 -9.69 9.47
CA THR A 84 -24.50 -9.36 10.88
C THR A 84 -23.03 -9.55 11.24
N PHE A 85 -22.58 -8.92 12.33
CA PHE A 85 -21.18 -9.05 12.79
C PHE A 85 -20.91 -10.45 13.35
N LEU A 86 -19.71 -10.95 13.10
CA LEU A 86 -19.26 -12.24 13.62
C LEU A 86 -18.91 -12.14 15.11
N MET A 87 -19.87 -12.53 15.96
CA MET A 87 -19.77 -12.39 17.42
C MET A 87 -19.34 -13.65 18.16
N ASP A 88 -19.28 -14.80 17.51
CA ASP A 88 -18.84 -16.05 18.12
C ASP A 88 -18.12 -16.93 17.10
N ILE A 89 -16.95 -17.46 17.49
CA ILE A 89 -16.21 -18.40 16.64
C ILE A 89 -16.90 -19.77 16.60
N ASP A 90 -17.66 -20.13 17.65
CA ASP A 90 -18.39 -21.39 17.74
C ASP A 90 -19.73 -21.34 16.98
N SER A 91 -20.19 -20.15 16.56
CA SER A 91 -21.39 -20.01 15.71
C SER A 91 -21.11 -20.33 14.24
N LEU A 92 -19.88 -20.68 13.90
CA LEU A 92 -19.45 -21.00 12.56
C LEU A 92 -19.77 -22.47 12.24
N ASP A 93 -20.58 -22.71 11.19
CA ASP A 93 -20.97 -24.06 10.74
C ASP A 93 -19.81 -24.84 10.06
N ILE A 94 -18.59 -24.30 10.10
CA ILE A 94 -17.34 -24.88 9.53
C ILE A 94 -16.55 -25.81 10.46
N GLY A 95 -17.05 -26.11 11.66
CA GLY A 95 -16.30 -26.90 12.64
C GLY A 95 -15.14 -26.12 13.29
N LEU A 96 -14.18 -26.81 13.92
CA LEU A 96 -12.98 -26.15 14.43
C LEU A 96 -12.22 -25.59 13.23
N VAL A 97 -12.07 -24.27 13.13
CA VAL A 97 -11.17 -23.60 12.16
C VAL A 97 -9.90 -24.45 12.07
N PRO A 98 -9.60 -25.09 10.92
CA PRO A 98 -8.46 -25.99 10.83
C PRO A 98 -7.18 -25.14 10.66
N CYS A 99 -6.87 -24.40 11.72
CA CYS A 99 -5.61 -23.75 11.93
C CYS A 99 -5.24 -23.91 13.40
N ASP A 100 -4.19 -24.70 13.65
CA ASP A 100 -3.59 -24.84 14.97
C ASP A 100 -2.58 -23.71 15.17
N GLY A 101 -2.92 -22.71 16.00
CA GLY A 101 -1.99 -21.61 16.32
C GLY A 101 -2.68 -20.29 16.61
N PHE A 102 -1.95 -19.20 16.41
CA PHE A 102 -2.46 -17.85 16.51
C PHE A 102 -3.49 -17.56 15.41
N LEU A 103 -4.66 -17.10 15.84
CA LEU A 103 -5.78 -16.74 14.98
C LEU A 103 -5.85 -15.22 14.82
N VAL A 104 -5.54 -14.73 13.62
CA VAL A 104 -5.50 -13.31 13.27
C VAL A 104 -6.91 -12.73 13.26
N ASP A 105 -7.13 -11.61 13.94
CA ASP A 105 -8.41 -10.89 13.97
C ASP A 105 -9.60 -11.79 14.34
N ARG A 106 -9.42 -12.63 15.37
CA ARG A 106 -10.45 -13.59 15.79
C ARG A 106 -11.72 -12.91 16.33
N PRO A 107 -12.90 -13.52 16.16
CA PRO A 107 -14.14 -13.10 16.83
C PRO A 107 -14.01 -13.12 18.36
N PRO A 108 -14.82 -12.33 19.11
CA PRO A 108 -15.94 -11.50 18.66
C PRO A 108 -15.53 -10.17 18.01
N HIS A 109 -16.11 -9.83 16.85
CA HIS A 109 -15.96 -8.53 16.19
C HIS A 109 -16.88 -7.46 16.80
N GLY A 110 -16.71 -7.25 18.10
CA GLY A 110 -17.45 -6.26 18.90
C GLY A 110 -16.68 -4.96 19.12
N VAL A 111 -17.17 -4.16 20.07
CA VAL A 111 -16.54 -2.88 20.45
C VAL A 111 -15.07 -3.01 20.88
N PRO A 112 -14.66 -3.99 21.71
CA PRO A 112 -13.25 -4.18 22.06
C PRO A 112 -12.35 -4.44 20.85
N TYR A 113 -12.83 -5.25 19.90
CA TYR A 113 -12.10 -5.56 18.66
C TYR A 113 -11.83 -4.30 17.83
N PHE A 114 -12.85 -3.47 17.59
CA PHE A 114 -12.64 -2.25 16.81
C PHE A 114 -11.78 -1.21 17.54
N TYR A 115 -11.83 -1.11 18.87
CA TYR A 115 -10.87 -0.27 19.60
C TYR A 115 -9.43 -0.78 19.44
N ALA A 116 -9.22 -2.10 19.44
CA ALA A 116 -7.90 -2.68 19.21
C ALA A 116 -7.41 -2.43 17.76
N GLN A 117 -8.30 -2.44 16.76
CA GLN A 117 -7.95 -2.05 15.39
C GLN A 117 -7.58 -0.55 15.29
N LEU A 118 -8.28 0.33 16.01
CA LEU A 118 -7.89 1.74 16.11
C LEU A 118 -6.53 1.92 16.78
N GLU A 119 -6.24 1.14 17.83
CA GLU A 119 -4.94 1.14 18.49
C GLU A 119 -3.82 0.63 17.56
N ALA A 120 -4.07 -0.45 16.81
CA ALA A 120 -3.14 -0.99 15.83
C ALA A 120 -2.70 0.05 14.79
N ILE A 121 -3.67 0.77 14.23
CA ILE A 121 -3.40 1.84 13.26
C ILE A 121 -2.75 3.07 13.90
N ALA A 122 -3.12 3.41 15.13
CA ALA A 122 -2.47 4.50 15.85
C ALA A 122 -0.99 4.21 16.08
N ASN A 123 -0.67 3.01 16.55
CA ASN A 123 0.71 2.56 16.78
C ASN A 123 1.51 2.47 15.47
N TYR A 124 0.91 1.96 14.40
CA TYR A 124 1.53 1.93 13.07
C TYR A 124 1.94 3.33 12.61
N TYR A 125 0.98 4.25 12.51
CA TYR A 125 1.25 5.60 11.99
C TYR A 125 2.17 6.41 12.90
N GLN A 126 2.05 6.26 14.22
CA GLN A 126 2.96 6.91 15.15
C GLN A 126 4.42 6.48 14.90
N GLN A 127 4.67 5.17 14.72
CA GLN A 127 6.01 4.65 14.48
C GLN A 127 6.55 5.04 13.08
N VAL A 128 5.76 4.83 12.02
CA VAL A 128 6.26 5.01 10.64
C VAL A 128 6.36 6.48 10.22
N SER A 129 5.75 7.39 10.96
CA SER A 129 5.80 8.85 10.71
C SER A 129 6.67 9.62 11.71
N GLN A 130 7.34 8.92 12.64
CA GLN A 130 8.11 9.53 13.75
C GLN A 130 7.30 10.59 14.51
N ASP A 131 6.14 10.17 15.02
CA ASP A 131 5.14 11.02 15.67
C ASP A 131 4.52 12.11 14.76
N SER A 132 4.84 12.23 13.46
CA SER A 132 4.20 13.25 12.61
C SER A 132 2.69 13.04 12.48
N VAL A 133 2.22 11.81 12.67
CA VAL A 133 0.82 11.42 12.80
C VAL A 133 0.60 10.83 14.19
N THR A 134 -0.32 11.39 14.95
CA THR A 134 -0.70 10.90 16.30
C THR A 134 -2.22 10.93 16.45
N PHE A 135 -2.73 10.12 17.39
CA PHE A 135 -4.16 9.87 17.56
C PHE A 135 -4.58 10.18 19.00
N ASP A 136 -5.77 10.75 19.15
CA ASP A 136 -6.44 10.84 20.45
C ASP A 136 -7.44 9.68 20.55
N LEU A 137 -6.97 8.52 21.02
CA LEU A 137 -7.81 7.34 21.20
C LEU A 137 -8.85 7.55 22.31
N ALA A 138 -8.59 8.42 23.29
CA ALA A 138 -9.53 8.72 24.37
C ALA A 138 -10.68 9.63 23.91
N GLY A 139 -10.40 10.53 22.94
CA GLY A 139 -11.38 11.34 22.24
C GLY A 139 -12.04 10.65 21.05
N SER A 140 -11.57 9.46 20.67
CA SER A 140 -12.16 8.62 19.63
C SER A 140 -13.31 7.77 20.18
N LEU A 141 -14.21 7.32 19.30
CA LEU A 141 -15.41 6.57 19.69
C LEU A 141 -15.70 5.44 18.71
N VAL A 142 -15.87 4.22 19.23
CA VAL A 142 -16.57 3.13 18.54
C VAL A 142 -18.05 3.18 18.91
N TYR A 143 -18.92 3.33 17.92
CA TYR A 143 -20.36 3.51 18.06
C TYR A 143 -21.13 2.48 17.22
N PRO A 144 -22.26 1.92 17.69
CA PRO A 144 -22.82 2.06 19.04
C PRO A 144 -21.90 1.48 20.14
N PRO A 145 -22.01 1.96 21.39
CA PRO A 145 -21.13 1.55 22.48
C PRO A 145 -21.34 0.07 22.87
N GLU A 146 -20.46 -0.44 23.74
CA GLU A 146 -20.51 -1.82 24.20
C GLU A 146 -21.85 -2.12 24.90
N GLY A 147 -22.43 -3.28 24.61
CA GLY A 147 -23.76 -3.69 25.09
C GLY A 147 -24.92 -3.20 24.22
N GLU A 148 -24.66 -2.31 23.24
CA GLU A 148 -25.62 -1.95 22.20
C GLU A 148 -25.29 -2.69 20.88
N GLY A 149 -26.34 -3.10 20.16
CA GLY A 149 -26.22 -3.67 18.82
C GLY A 149 -25.64 -2.66 17.82
N PRO A 150 -25.18 -3.11 16.64
CA PRO A 150 -24.70 -2.22 15.58
C PRO A 150 -25.81 -1.30 15.04
N ILE A 151 -25.43 -0.32 14.23
CA ILE A 151 -26.40 0.44 13.43
C ILE A 151 -26.98 -0.48 12.36
N GLU A 152 -28.29 -0.69 12.37
CA GLU A 152 -28.98 -1.53 11.39
C GLU A 152 -29.42 -0.72 10.18
N LEU A 153 -28.81 -0.99 9.02
CA LEU A 153 -29.31 -0.52 7.73
C LEU A 153 -30.31 -1.55 7.24
N GLY A 154 -31.60 -1.19 7.20
CA GLY A 154 -32.71 -2.12 6.90
C GLY A 154 -32.74 -2.73 5.48
N LYS A 155 -31.60 -2.79 4.76
CA LYS A 155 -31.40 -3.47 3.48
C LYS A 155 -30.28 -4.53 3.62
N PRO A 156 -30.38 -5.65 2.89
CA PRO A 156 -29.28 -6.60 2.66
C PRO A 156 -27.98 -5.97 2.16
N MET A 157 -26.85 -6.65 2.37
CA MET A 157 -25.52 -6.26 1.86
C MET A 157 -25.54 -6.04 0.35
N VAL A 158 -26.15 -6.97 -0.39
CA VAL A 158 -26.33 -6.91 -1.86
C VAL A 158 -27.05 -5.65 -2.33
N GLY A 159 -27.77 -4.95 -1.45
CA GLY A 159 -28.41 -3.66 -1.76
C GLY A 159 -27.42 -2.50 -1.99
N TYR A 160 -26.16 -2.67 -1.61
CA TYR A 160 -25.09 -1.67 -1.74
C TYR A 160 -24.05 -2.04 -2.80
N ARG A 161 -24.29 -3.10 -3.58
CA ARG A 161 -23.39 -3.53 -4.66
C ARG A 161 -24.16 -4.00 -5.89
N PRO A 162 -23.89 -3.48 -7.11
CA PRO A 162 -24.62 -3.89 -8.29
C PRO A 162 -23.94 -5.10 -8.96
N ALA A 163 -24.73 -6.02 -9.52
CA ALA A 163 -24.19 -7.19 -10.21
C ALA A 163 -23.61 -6.91 -11.62
N ALA A 164 -23.74 -5.69 -12.18
CA ALA A 164 -23.43 -5.46 -13.60
C ALA A 164 -23.05 -4.02 -14.03
N ASP A 165 -22.94 -3.02 -13.13
CA ASP A 165 -22.62 -1.63 -13.50
C ASP A 165 -21.61 -0.99 -12.52
N GLU A 166 -20.33 -0.99 -12.90
CA GLU A 166 -19.19 -0.49 -12.12
C GLU A 166 -19.32 1.00 -11.76
N ASP A 167 -19.87 1.80 -12.66
CA ASP A 167 -20.03 3.24 -12.51
C ASP A 167 -21.02 3.57 -11.38
N SER A 168 -22.08 2.76 -11.24
CA SER A 168 -23.03 2.88 -10.14
C SER A 168 -22.50 2.33 -8.81
N SER A 169 -21.44 1.51 -8.83
CA SER A 169 -20.87 0.89 -7.64
C SER A 169 -20.33 1.94 -6.67
N ASP A 170 -19.52 2.90 -7.16
CA ASP A 170 -18.99 3.98 -6.33
C ASP A 170 -20.11 4.80 -5.67
N ALA A 171 -21.20 5.07 -6.40
CA ALA A 171 -22.35 5.78 -5.85
C ALA A 171 -23.06 5.00 -4.73
N LEU A 172 -23.10 3.67 -4.80
CA LEU A 172 -23.67 2.83 -3.74
C LEU A 172 -22.77 2.75 -2.51
N LEU A 173 -21.44 2.77 -2.65
CA LEU A 173 -20.52 2.88 -1.53
C LEU A 173 -20.67 4.23 -0.82
N VAL A 174 -20.79 5.34 -1.57
CA VAL A 174 -21.11 6.65 -0.98
C VAL A 174 -22.45 6.62 -0.27
N LYS A 175 -23.44 5.94 -0.84
CA LYS A 175 -24.76 5.81 -0.23
C LYS A 175 -24.71 5.04 1.09
N LEU A 176 -23.99 3.91 1.14
CA LEU A 176 -23.75 3.14 2.36
C LEU A 176 -23.12 4.02 3.45
N PHE A 177 -22.03 4.70 3.09
CA PHE A 177 -21.33 5.59 4.00
C PHE A 177 -22.24 6.74 4.50
N ALA A 178 -22.98 7.38 3.60
CA ALA A 178 -23.89 8.48 3.94
C ALA A 178 -25.07 8.04 4.82
N GLU A 179 -25.70 6.90 4.53
CA GLU A 179 -26.79 6.34 5.35
C GLU A 179 -26.29 5.98 6.76
N SER A 180 -25.08 5.40 6.87
CA SER A 180 -24.44 5.07 8.15
C SER A 180 -24.17 6.32 9.01
N VAL A 181 -23.59 7.35 8.40
CA VAL A 181 -23.29 8.62 9.07
C VAL A 181 -24.56 9.36 9.49
N ALA A 182 -25.59 9.33 8.65
CA ALA A 182 -26.89 9.93 8.98
C ALA A 182 -27.54 9.23 10.18
N ALA A 183 -27.52 7.90 10.22
CA ALA A 183 -28.07 7.12 11.34
C ALA A 183 -27.38 7.44 12.68
N ALA A 184 -26.05 7.60 12.68
CA ALA A 184 -25.30 8.03 13.86
C ALA A 184 -25.70 9.45 14.29
N ALA A 185 -25.81 10.38 13.35
CA ALA A 185 -26.20 11.77 13.63
C ALA A 185 -27.64 11.88 14.17
N GLU A 186 -28.58 11.09 13.63
CA GLU A 186 -29.97 11.00 14.10
C GLU A 186 -30.07 10.46 15.54
N SER A 187 -29.11 9.61 15.92
CA SER A 187 -28.96 9.10 17.29
C SER A 187 -28.28 10.10 18.23
N GLY A 188 -27.99 11.32 17.76
CA GLY A 188 -27.43 12.41 18.56
C GLY A 188 -25.90 12.46 18.60
N ILE A 189 -25.20 11.64 17.82
CA ILE A 189 -23.73 11.67 17.75
C ILE A 189 -23.29 12.93 16.99
N PRO A 190 -22.41 13.78 17.57
CA PRO A 190 -21.92 14.98 16.91
C PRO A 190 -20.83 14.64 15.88
N VAL A 191 -21.19 13.94 14.79
CA VAL A 191 -20.24 13.42 13.78
C VAL A 191 -19.18 14.44 13.34
N ALA A 192 -19.60 15.69 13.12
CA ALA A 192 -18.72 16.76 12.65
C ALA A 192 -17.62 17.20 13.65
N SER A 193 -17.64 16.73 14.90
CA SER A 193 -16.58 17.01 15.88
C SER A 193 -15.36 16.10 15.75
N TYR A 194 -15.48 14.97 15.05
CA TYR A 194 -14.39 14.04 14.83
C TYR A 194 -13.61 14.41 13.57
N ASN A 195 -12.32 14.12 13.54
CA ASN A 195 -11.47 14.41 12.38
C ASN A 195 -11.72 13.45 11.22
N LEU A 196 -11.97 12.18 11.54
CA LEU A 196 -12.23 11.12 10.58
C LEU A 196 -13.41 10.26 11.02
N VAL A 197 -14.21 9.83 10.04
CA VAL A 197 -15.24 8.81 10.26
C VAL A 197 -14.81 7.54 9.53
N VAL A 198 -14.89 6.41 10.23
CA VAL A 198 -14.65 5.07 9.70
C VAL A 198 -15.95 4.28 9.86
N VAL A 199 -16.45 3.70 8.78
CA VAL A 199 -17.59 2.78 8.81
C VAL A 199 -17.03 1.37 8.68
N PHE A 200 -17.17 0.58 9.75
CA PHE A 200 -16.97 -0.86 9.72
C PHE A 200 -18.31 -1.53 9.43
N HIS A 201 -18.41 -2.26 8.32
CA HIS A 201 -19.61 -2.99 7.95
C HIS A 201 -19.47 -4.49 8.23
N ALA A 202 -20.57 -5.16 8.57
CA ALA A 202 -20.60 -6.61 8.70
C ALA A 202 -20.23 -7.32 7.39
N GLY A 203 -19.69 -8.54 7.49
CA GLY A 203 -19.17 -9.32 6.38
C GLY A 203 -17.74 -8.94 5.98
N LEU A 204 -17.19 -9.66 5.00
CA LEU A 204 -15.83 -9.44 4.49
C LEU A 204 -15.79 -8.44 3.32
N GLY A 205 -14.58 -7.94 3.04
CA GLY A 205 -14.34 -7.00 1.95
C GLY A 205 -13.99 -7.68 0.64
N GLN A 206 -14.45 -7.12 -0.49
CA GLN A 206 -13.98 -7.57 -1.82
C GLN A 206 -12.64 -6.95 -2.21
N ASP A 207 -11.65 -7.12 -1.34
CA ASP A 207 -10.33 -6.51 -1.49
C ASP A 207 -9.30 -7.45 -2.13
N PHE A 208 -9.69 -8.71 -2.37
CA PHE A 208 -8.81 -9.79 -2.82
C PHE A 208 -9.12 -10.27 -4.24
N ALA A 209 -8.08 -10.77 -4.90
CA ALA A 209 -8.19 -11.50 -6.14
C ALA A 209 -7.93 -12.99 -5.88
N TYR A 210 -8.91 -13.82 -6.22
CA TYR A 210 -8.80 -15.27 -6.08
C TYR A 210 -8.30 -15.93 -7.37
N PRO A 211 -7.59 -17.08 -7.29
CA PRO A 211 -7.13 -17.82 -8.47
C PRO A 211 -8.27 -18.36 -9.37
N GLY A 212 -9.49 -18.42 -8.83
CA GLY A 212 -10.69 -18.96 -9.48
C GLY A 212 -11.79 -17.93 -9.67
N LEU A 213 -13.02 -18.41 -9.77
CA LEU A 213 -14.20 -17.54 -9.71
C LEU A 213 -14.34 -17.04 -8.27
N ASP A 214 -14.50 -15.73 -8.12
CA ASP A 214 -14.86 -15.11 -6.84
C ASP A 214 -16.24 -15.62 -6.42
N PRO A 215 -16.35 -16.38 -5.30
CA PRO A 215 -17.62 -16.98 -4.91
C PRO A 215 -18.55 -15.94 -4.26
N THR A 216 -18.01 -14.80 -3.77
CA THR A 216 -18.78 -13.69 -3.19
C THR A 216 -18.57 -12.39 -4.00
N PRO A 217 -19.00 -12.36 -5.27
CA PRO A 217 -18.75 -11.25 -6.18
C PRO A 217 -19.45 -9.94 -5.79
N LEU A 218 -20.32 -9.95 -4.78
CA LEU A 218 -21.05 -8.77 -4.28
C LEU A 218 -20.60 -8.32 -2.89
N ASP A 219 -19.52 -8.87 -2.33
CA ASP A 219 -18.92 -8.35 -1.08
C ASP A 219 -18.56 -6.87 -1.20
N ILE A 220 -18.79 -6.09 -0.16
CA ILE A 220 -18.59 -4.63 -0.26
C ILE A 220 -17.08 -4.35 -0.21
N PRO A 221 -16.47 -3.74 -1.25
CA PRO A 221 -15.04 -3.45 -1.24
C PRO A 221 -14.73 -2.33 -0.24
N SER A 222 -13.51 -2.38 0.31
CA SER A 222 -13.01 -1.28 1.13
C SER A 222 -12.82 -0.02 0.28
N ALA A 223 -13.07 1.15 0.86
CA ALA A 223 -13.03 2.40 0.13
C ALA A 223 -12.59 3.60 0.97
N TYR A 224 -11.75 4.44 0.38
CA TYR A 224 -11.64 5.84 0.80
C TYR A 224 -12.69 6.68 0.07
N ILE A 225 -13.68 7.16 0.82
CA ILE A 225 -14.76 8.01 0.30
C ILE A 225 -14.26 9.45 0.29
N ASP A 226 -13.82 9.91 -0.88
CA ASP A 226 -13.31 11.27 -1.08
C ASP A 226 -14.42 12.28 -1.49
N SER A 227 -14.06 13.56 -1.51
CA SER A 227 -14.98 14.64 -1.88
C SER A 227 -15.44 14.61 -3.34
N ALA A 228 -14.63 14.06 -4.25
CA ALA A 228 -14.96 13.92 -5.66
C ALA A 228 -15.98 12.79 -5.87
N MET A 229 -15.81 11.67 -5.17
CA MET A 229 -16.74 10.53 -5.14
C MET A 229 -18.11 10.97 -4.59
N ILE A 230 -18.13 11.73 -3.49
CA ILE A 230 -19.37 12.33 -2.96
C ILE A 230 -20.02 13.28 -3.97
N ALA A 231 -19.21 14.12 -4.64
CA ALA A 231 -19.73 15.06 -5.63
C ALA A 231 -20.35 14.32 -6.83
N ASP A 232 -19.70 13.27 -7.32
CA ASP A 232 -20.21 12.46 -8.43
C ASP A 232 -21.48 11.70 -8.04
N ALA A 233 -21.48 11.01 -6.89
CA ALA A 233 -22.65 10.31 -6.36
C ALA A 233 -23.88 11.24 -6.24
N ARG A 234 -23.68 12.48 -5.77
CA ARG A 234 -24.76 13.48 -5.68
C ARG A 234 -25.20 13.99 -7.05
N ASN A 235 -24.26 14.35 -7.91
CA ASN A 235 -24.55 15.08 -9.16
C ASN A 235 -25.01 14.15 -10.30
N LYS A 236 -24.41 12.96 -10.41
CA LYS A 236 -24.69 11.97 -11.47
C LYS A 236 -25.79 11.00 -11.07
N TYR A 237 -25.84 10.59 -9.80
CA TYR A 237 -26.76 9.54 -9.32
C TYR A 237 -27.82 10.00 -8.33
N GLY A 238 -27.78 11.25 -7.86
CA GLY A 238 -28.78 11.81 -6.95
C GLY A 238 -28.75 11.22 -5.54
N VAL A 239 -27.59 10.68 -5.11
CA VAL A 239 -27.43 10.13 -3.76
C VAL A 239 -27.57 11.26 -2.72
N PRO A 240 -28.48 11.14 -1.73
CA PRO A 240 -28.64 12.14 -0.69
C PRO A 240 -27.49 12.05 0.33
N VAL A 241 -26.49 12.93 0.19
CA VAL A 241 -25.36 13.03 1.12
C VAL A 241 -25.52 14.26 2.00
N PRO A 242 -25.59 14.13 3.34
CA PRO A 242 -25.67 15.29 4.23
C PRO A 242 -24.45 16.22 4.08
N LEU A 243 -24.66 17.54 4.12
CA LEU A 243 -23.61 18.53 3.85
C LEU A 243 -22.42 18.50 4.82
N TYR A 244 -22.61 17.92 6.01
CA TYR A 244 -21.55 17.79 7.01
C TYR A 244 -20.66 16.56 6.77
N VAL A 245 -21.05 15.65 5.86
CA VAL A 245 -20.24 14.50 5.46
C VAL A 245 -19.14 14.98 4.50
N LYS A 246 -17.89 14.90 4.94
CA LYS A 246 -16.72 15.36 4.15
C LYS A 246 -15.98 14.23 3.45
N GLY A 247 -16.32 12.98 3.77
CA GLY A 247 -15.58 11.79 3.38
C GLY A 247 -15.20 10.96 4.60
N GLY A 248 -14.56 9.83 4.36
CA GLY A 248 -14.10 8.92 5.41
C GLY A 248 -13.72 7.56 4.84
N LEU A 249 -13.59 6.57 5.72
CA LEU A 249 -13.22 5.21 5.34
C LEU A 249 -14.43 4.29 5.44
N LEU A 250 -14.52 3.37 4.49
CA LEU A 250 -15.42 2.22 4.53
C LEU A 250 -14.54 0.96 4.54
N LEU A 251 -14.72 0.12 5.56
CA LEU A 251 -13.97 -1.10 5.81
C LEU A 251 -14.95 -2.21 6.23
N PRO A 252 -14.64 -3.48 5.93
CA PRO A 252 -15.38 -4.63 6.48
C PRO A 252 -15.04 -4.85 7.96
N GLU A 253 -15.74 -5.80 8.59
CA GLU A 253 -15.47 -6.19 9.97
C GLU A 253 -14.10 -6.88 10.10
N GLY A 254 -13.69 -7.60 9.07
CA GLY A 254 -12.39 -8.26 8.97
C GLY A 254 -12.08 -8.63 7.52
N GLN A 255 -10.93 -9.25 7.32
CA GLN A 255 -10.48 -9.77 6.02
C GLN A 255 -10.16 -11.27 6.06
N ASN A 256 -10.37 -11.90 7.22
CA ASN A 256 -9.90 -13.26 7.45
C ASN A 256 -10.98 -14.28 7.06
N HIS A 257 -10.83 -14.82 5.85
CA HIS A 257 -11.80 -15.74 5.24
C HIS A 257 -11.91 -17.07 5.98
N ILE A 258 -10.91 -17.46 6.78
CA ILE A 258 -10.91 -18.74 7.52
C ILE A 258 -12.08 -18.87 8.51
N TYR A 259 -12.72 -17.74 8.85
CA TYR A 259 -13.86 -17.71 9.75
C TYR A 259 -15.21 -17.84 9.04
N TYR A 260 -15.22 -18.07 7.73
CA TYR A 260 -16.45 -18.20 6.95
C TYR A 260 -16.39 -19.47 6.10
N ASP A 261 -17.55 -20.06 5.85
CA ASP A 261 -17.72 -21.27 5.01
C ASP A 261 -17.18 -21.10 3.60
N ILE A 262 -17.18 -19.87 3.09
CA ILE A 262 -16.64 -19.51 1.79
C ILE A 262 -15.17 -19.90 1.58
N VAL A 263 -14.38 -20.11 2.65
CA VAL A 263 -12.98 -20.51 2.54
C VAL A 263 -12.81 -21.84 1.80
N GLU A 264 -13.75 -22.77 1.94
CA GLU A 264 -13.72 -24.07 1.25
C GLU A 264 -13.91 -23.92 -0.27
N ASP A 265 -14.71 -22.93 -0.68
CA ASP A 265 -14.94 -22.62 -2.09
C ASP A 265 -13.77 -21.87 -2.72
N ILE A 266 -13.12 -20.99 -1.94
CA ILE A 266 -11.91 -20.28 -2.39
C ILE A 266 -10.72 -21.26 -2.51
N PHE A 267 -10.56 -22.19 -1.57
CA PHE A 267 -9.45 -23.15 -1.48
C PHE A 267 -9.92 -24.61 -1.47
N PRO A 268 -10.44 -25.11 -2.61
CA PRO A 268 -11.04 -26.44 -2.66
C PRO A 268 -10.01 -27.54 -2.41
N GLY A 269 -10.29 -28.38 -1.40
CA GLY A 269 -9.48 -29.55 -1.04
C GLY A 269 -8.34 -29.27 -0.07
N GLU A 270 -8.20 -28.03 0.40
CA GLU A 270 -7.30 -27.69 1.48
C GLU A 270 -7.88 -28.13 2.83
N THR A 271 -7.00 -28.48 3.78
CA THR A 271 -7.38 -28.99 5.10
C THR A 271 -6.71 -28.25 6.25
N ASP A 272 -5.81 -27.30 5.94
CA ASP A 272 -5.17 -26.39 6.91
C ASP A 272 -5.18 -24.97 6.34
N TYR A 273 -5.82 -24.03 7.04
CA TYR A 273 -5.97 -22.64 6.62
C TYR A 273 -5.01 -21.66 7.30
N CYS A 274 -4.04 -22.12 8.10
CA CYS A 274 -3.15 -21.23 8.86
C CYS A 274 -2.33 -20.25 7.98
N ASP A 275 -1.92 -20.70 6.79
CA ASP A 275 -1.14 -19.88 5.86
C ASP A 275 -2.01 -18.95 4.99
N MET A 276 -3.34 -18.94 5.19
CA MET A 276 -4.32 -18.15 4.43
C MET A 276 -5.00 -17.06 5.27
N GLN A 277 -4.54 -16.84 6.50
CA GLN A 277 -5.09 -15.81 7.37
C GLN A 277 -4.74 -14.42 6.86
N ILE A 278 -5.67 -13.48 6.96
CA ILE A 278 -5.43 -12.11 6.51
C ILE A 278 -5.93 -11.12 7.55
N GLY A 279 -5.06 -10.16 7.91
CA GLY A 279 -5.37 -9.10 8.86
C GLY A 279 -5.96 -7.85 8.20
N LEU A 280 -6.79 -7.12 8.95
CA LEU A 280 -7.44 -5.87 8.52
C LEU A 280 -6.48 -4.66 8.54
N THR A 281 -5.42 -4.72 9.36
CA THR A 281 -4.52 -3.58 9.62
C THR A 281 -3.90 -3.01 8.34
N GLY A 282 -3.56 -3.84 7.37
CA GLY A 282 -2.97 -3.43 6.10
C GLY A 282 -3.91 -2.60 5.24
N THR A 283 -5.16 -3.05 5.08
CA THR A 283 -6.20 -2.32 4.34
C THR A 283 -6.49 -0.99 5.03
N PHE A 284 -6.60 -1.02 6.36
CA PHE A 284 -6.90 0.16 7.13
C PHE A 284 -5.72 1.16 7.06
N ALA A 285 -4.47 0.69 7.13
CA ALA A 285 -3.29 1.53 6.95
C ALA A 285 -3.29 2.19 5.57
N LEU A 286 -3.53 1.44 4.49
CA LEU A 286 -3.61 1.97 3.13
C LEU A 286 -4.69 3.04 2.98
N LEU A 287 -5.92 2.76 3.45
CA LEU A 287 -7.05 3.68 3.32
C LEU A 287 -6.89 4.94 4.16
N LEU A 288 -6.37 4.81 5.37
CA LEU A 288 -6.01 5.97 6.18
C LEU A 288 -4.88 6.76 5.51
N GLY A 289 -4.01 6.10 4.76
CA GLY A 289 -2.95 6.76 4.00
C GLY A 289 -3.50 7.76 3.01
N TYR A 290 -4.50 7.36 2.22
CA TYR A 290 -5.22 8.27 1.33
C TYR A 290 -5.86 9.43 2.11
N ALA A 291 -6.50 9.16 3.25
CA ALA A 291 -7.12 10.19 4.07
C ALA A 291 -6.12 11.19 4.68
N LEU A 292 -4.87 10.76 4.89
CA LEU A 292 -3.73 11.60 5.32
C LEU A 292 -3.05 12.33 4.15
N GLY A 293 -3.46 12.06 2.91
CA GLY A 293 -2.91 12.70 1.71
C GLY A 293 -1.71 11.98 1.09
N LEU A 294 -1.44 10.73 1.47
CA LEU A 294 -0.48 9.89 0.78
C LEU A 294 -1.01 9.56 -0.62
N PRO A 295 -0.24 9.86 -1.70
CA PRO A 295 -0.66 9.51 -3.05
C PRO A 295 -0.38 8.02 -3.35
N PRO A 296 -1.19 7.40 -4.23
CA PRO A 296 -0.92 6.05 -4.71
C PRO A 296 0.39 6.01 -5.52
N LEU A 297 1.14 4.92 -5.37
CA LEU A 297 2.39 4.67 -6.09
C LEU A 297 2.32 3.47 -7.05
N PHE A 298 1.17 2.81 -7.12
CA PHE A 298 0.80 1.85 -8.17
C PHE A 298 0.07 2.59 -9.32
N ASP A 299 -0.13 1.89 -10.45
CA ASP A 299 -0.96 2.35 -11.56
C ASP A 299 -2.43 2.38 -11.17
N THR A 300 -2.97 3.58 -11.02
CA THR A 300 -4.34 3.78 -10.57
C THR A 300 -5.39 3.44 -11.62
N ASP A 301 -5.03 3.08 -12.84
CA ASP A 301 -5.98 2.66 -13.88
C ASP A 301 -6.19 1.14 -13.93
N ASP A 302 -5.14 0.34 -13.74
CA ASP A 302 -5.21 -1.13 -13.83
C ASP A 302 -4.72 -1.89 -12.59
N GLY A 303 -4.21 -1.18 -11.57
CA GLY A 303 -3.74 -1.75 -10.32
C GLY A 303 -2.33 -2.34 -10.38
N VAL A 304 -1.60 -2.18 -11.49
CA VAL A 304 -0.24 -2.69 -11.63
C VAL A 304 0.68 -1.98 -10.63
N THR A 305 1.45 -2.77 -9.90
CA THR A 305 2.37 -2.25 -8.90
C THR A 305 3.47 -1.36 -9.49
N GLY A 306 3.87 -0.32 -8.76
CA GLY A 306 4.88 0.66 -9.19
C GLY A 306 6.14 0.69 -8.32
N VAL A 307 5.99 0.46 -7.01
CA VAL A 307 7.06 0.40 -6.01
C VAL A 307 7.06 -0.90 -5.20
N GLY A 308 6.14 -1.82 -5.48
CA GLY A 308 6.15 -3.16 -4.94
C GLY A 308 5.84 -3.24 -3.44
N VAL A 309 6.30 -4.34 -2.83
CA VAL A 309 6.19 -4.65 -1.40
C VAL A 309 6.93 -3.66 -0.49
N PHE A 310 7.68 -2.72 -1.08
CA PHE A 310 8.51 -1.76 -0.36
C PHE A 310 7.76 -0.49 0.08
N GLY A 311 6.55 -0.25 -0.43
CA GLY A 311 5.77 0.95 -0.13
C GLY A 311 4.34 0.67 0.33
N LEU A 312 3.89 1.39 1.38
CA LEU A 312 2.51 1.33 1.88
C LEU A 312 1.47 1.59 0.77
N MET A 313 1.70 2.62 -0.06
CA MET A 313 0.76 3.09 -1.07
C MET A 313 0.84 2.28 -2.37
N ASP A 314 1.04 0.98 -2.21
CA ASP A 314 1.18 -0.06 -3.23
C ASP A 314 0.89 -1.42 -2.55
N VAL A 315 1.30 -2.53 -3.15
CA VAL A 315 1.12 -3.90 -2.60
C VAL A 315 1.82 -4.12 -1.26
N GLY A 316 2.72 -3.23 -0.82
CA GLY A 316 3.34 -3.28 0.50
C GLY A 316 2.37 -3.14 1.68
N SER A 317 1.15 -2.63 1.45
CA SER A 317 0.07 -2.70 2.44
C SER A 317 -0.31 -4.12 2.85
N ASN A 318 0.04 -5.12 2.02
CA ASN A 318 -0.32 -6.53 2.22
C ASN A 318 0.78 -7.34 2.89
N ASN A 319 1.91 -6.70 3.21
CA ASN A 319 3.04 -7.39 3.81
C ASN A 319 2.64 -8.09 5.11
N GLY A 320 3.19 -9.30 5.27
CA GLY A 320 2.79 -10.20 6.35
C GLY A 320 1.31 -10.54 6.33
N GLN A 321 0.69 -10.69 5.16
CA GLN A 321 -0.76 -10.96 5.03
C GLN A 321 -1.62 -9.88 5.71
N GLY A 322 -1.23 -8.62 5.54
CA GLY A 322 -1.98 -7.46 6.03
C GLY A 322 -1.79 -7.14 7.51
N VAL A 323 -0.94 -7.85 8.27
CA VAL A 323 -0.65 -7.48 9.68
C VAL A 323 0.62 -6.64 9.86
N ILE A 324 1.54 -6.65 8.89
CA ILE A 324 2.79 -5.88 8.95
C ILE A 324 2.93 -5.03 7.67
N PRO A 325 2.02 -4.06 7.45
CA PRO A 325 2.10 -3.21 6.26
C PRO A 325 3.46 -2.50 6.20
N ALA A 326 4.02 -2.39 4.99
CA ALA A 326 5.27 -1.67 4.76
C ALA A 326 5.16 -0.22 5.26
N PRO A 327 6.20 0.35 5.88
CA PRO A 327 6.27 1.79 6.07
C PRO A 327 6.15 2.55 4.74
N PRO A 328 5.57 3.77 4.72
CA PRO A 328 5.55 4.61 3.52
C PRO A 328 6.97 4.85 2.99
N THR A 329 7.15 5.01 1.68
CA THR A 329 8.49 5.15 1.07
C THR A 329 9.21 6.42 1.54
N ALA A 330 10.55 6.48 1.43
CA ALA A 330 11.29 7.71 1.71
C ALA A 330 10.74 8.93 0.94
N TRP A 331 10.29 8.70 -0.29
CA TRP A 331 9.66 9.74 -1.09
C TRP A 331 8.34 10.22 -0.48
N THR A 332 7.41 9.34 -0.09
CA THR A 332 6.13 9.82 0.48
C THR A 332 6.31 10.52 1.82
N ARG A 333 7.23 10.05 2.67
CA ARG A 333 7.53 10.68 3.98
C ARG A 333 8.15 12.06 3.81
N THR A 334 9.02 12.26 2.81
CA THR A 334 9.56 13.59 2.47
C THR A 334 8.53 14.49 1.80
N PHE A 335 7.70 13.93 0.92
CA PHE A 335 6.63 14.65 0.22
C PHE A 335 5.58 15.24 1.17
N LEU A 336 5.19 14.53 2.23
CA LEU A 336 4.30 15.05 3.28
C LEU A 336 5.01 15.89 4.35
N GLY A 337 6.33 15.99 4.27
CA GLY A 337 7.16 16.72 5.23
C GLY A 337 7.22 16.07 6.62
N TRP A 338 6.97 14.75 6.72
CA TRP A 338 7.17 14.00 7.98
C TRP A 338 8.65 13.86 8.31
N GLU A 339 9.48 13.69 7.29
CA GLU A 339 10.93 13.59 7.41
C GLU A 339 11.61 14.52 6.40
N GLN A 340 12.84 14.95 6.72
CA GLN A 340 13.69 15.73 5.83
C GLN A 340 14.79 14.82 5.27
N ALA A 341 15.11 14.99 3.99
CA ALA A 341 16.23 14.28 3.38
C ALA A 341 17.52 15.11 3.48
N GLU A 342 18.61 14.48 3.91
CA GLU A 342 19.93 15.09 4.02
C GLU A 342 20.78 14.78 2.79
N GLU A 343 21.41 15.78 2.19
CA GLU A 343 22.34 15.56 1.08
C GLU A 343 23.55 14.72 1.55
N LEU A 344 23.85 13.64 0.82
CA LEU A 344 24.92 12.70 1.14
C LEU A 344 26.16 12.94 0.26
N GLU A 345 27.34 13.00 0.89
CA GLU A 345 28.63 13.08 0.22
C GLU A 345 29.71 12.39 1.07
N GLY A 346 30.65 11.68 0.43
CA GLY A 346 31.77 11.02 1.10
C GLY A 346 31.37 9.74 1.83
N ASN A 347 32.02 9.43 2.95
CA ASN A 347 31.73 8.22 3.72
C ASN A 347 30.45 8.40 4.54
N ILE A 348 29.49 7.51 4.35
CA ILE A 348 28.18 7.54 4.98
C ILE A 348 28.01 6.32 5.88
N ASP A 349 27.53 6.56 7.10
CA ASP A 349 27.03 5.56 8.03
C ASP A 349 25.53 5.81 8.18
N LEU A 350 24.69 5.04 7.47
CA LEU A 350 23.25 5.26 7.44
C LEU A 350 22.54 4.34 8.43
N THR A 351 22.01 4.91 9.50
CA THR A 351 21.21 4.21 10.51
C THR A 351 19.88 3.75 9.91
N ALA A 352 19.44 2.55 10.29
CA ALA A 352 18.17 1.98 9.87
C ALA A 352 16.98 2.86 10.27
N ARG A 353 15.98 2.94 9.37
CA ARG A 353 14.78 3.79 9.49
C ARG A 353 14.06 3.68 10.83
N HIS A 354 13.91 2.46 11.35
CA HIS A 354 13.13 2.20 12.56
C HIS A 354 13.85 2.60 13.87
N LEU A 355 15.13 2.97 13.80
CA LEU A 355 15.93 3.38 14.95
C LEU A 355 15.86 4.90 15.18
N PRO A 356 16.11 5.40 16.40
CA PRO A 356 15.96 6.82 16.73
C PRO A 356 16.79 7.81 15.88
N ASP A 357 17.96 7.37 15.40
CA ASP A 357 18.85 8.18 14.55
C ASP A 357 18.69 7.85 13.05
N GLY A 358 17.65 7.09 12.70
CA GLY A 358 17.30 6.75 11.32
C GLY A 358 16.94 8.01 10.52
N LYS A 359 17.44 8.09 9.29
CA LYS A 359 17.24 9.26 8.42
C LYS A 359 17.20 8.89 6.94
N ILE A 360 16.67 9.81 6.14
CA ILE A 360 16.63 9.72 4.69
C ILE A 360 17.83 10.49 4.13
N GLY A 361 18.63 9.82 3.30
CA GLY A 361 19.65 10.45 2.49
C GLY A 361 19.09 10.94 1.15
N ARG A 362 19.70 11.98 0.60
CA ARG A 362 19.47 12.48 -0.76
C ARG A 362 20.79 12.51 -1.51
N ILE A 363 20.78 12.08 -2.76
CA ILE A 363 21.90 12.25 -3.68
C ILE A 363 21.37 12.95 -4.91
N THR A 364 21.69 14.22 -5.08
CA THR A 364 21.24 15.02 -6.22
C THR A 364 21.97 14.59 -7.48
N LEU A 365 21.24 14.37 -8.58
CA LEU A 365 21.79 13.98 -9.88
C LEU A 365 21.74 15.14 -10.87
N SER A 366 20.62 15.87 -10.89
CA SER A 366 20.40 17.06 -11.71
C SER A 366 19.46 18.05 -10.99
N ASN A 367 18.99 19.09 -11.68
CA ASN A 367 17.99 20.00 -11.12
C ASN A 367 16.63 19.31 -10.92
N ASP A 368 16.34 18.29 -11.72
CA ASP A 368 15.05 17.60 -11.73
C ASP A 368 15.15 16.13 -11.31
N GLU A 369 16.34 15.56 -11.16
CA GLU A 369 16.52 14.14 -10.79
C GLU A 369 17.40 13.98 -9.55
N TYR A 370 16.99 13.09 -8.65
CA TYR A 370 17.75 12.75 -7.45
C TYR A 370 17.42 11.34 -6.97
N PHE A 371 18.34 10.77 -6.17
CA PHE A 371 18.06 9.58 -5.39
C PHE A 371 17.66 9.96 -3.96
N LEU A 372 16.69 9.24 -3.39
CA LEU A 372 16.51 9.14 -1.94
C LEU A 372 17.02 7.77 -1.47
N VAL A 373 17.74 7.74 -0.36
CA VAL A 373 18.37 6.53 0.16
C VAL A 373 17.92 6.31 1.59
N GLU A 374 17.47 5.10 1.91
CA GLU A 374 17.13 4.71 3.29
C GLU A 374 17.63 3.30 3.59
N ASN A 375 18.08 3.07 4.83
CA ASN A 375 18.47 1.74 5.31
C ASN A 375 17.27 1.06 5.95
N ARG A 376 16.87 -0.12 5.43
CA ARG A 376 15.72 -0.89 5.91
C ARG A 376 16.21 -2.24 6.41
N VAL A 377 15.73 -2.62 7.59
CA VAL A 377 16.10 -3.89 8.25
C VAL A 377 14.84 -4.72 8.39
N GLY A 378 14.70 -5.70 7.50
CA GLY A 378 13.61 -6.67 7.50
C GLY A 378 13.99 -8.00 8.16
N PRO A 379 13.32 -9.10 7.80
CA PRO A 379 13.52 -10.38 8.45
C PRO A 379 14.89 -10.97 8.13
N VAL A 380 15.43 -11.75 9.08
CA VAL A 380 16.73 -12.42 8.95
C VAL A 380 16.69 -13.54 7.90
N GLN A 381 15.51 -14.11 7.60
CA GLN A 381 15.29 -15.09 6.54
C GLN A 381 14.30 -14.57 5.50
N PRO A 382 14.79 -13.93 4.42
CA PRO A 382 14.02 -13.60 3.24
C PRO A 382 13.17 -14.76 2.71
N GLY A 383 11.90 -14.48 2.37
CA GLY A 383 11.06 -15.39 1.58
C GLY A 383 10.47 -16.58 2.33
N ALA A 384 10.65 -16.70 3.65
CA ALA A 384 9.78 -17.56 4.45
C ALA A 384 8.39 -16.91 4.53
N GLY A 385 7.34 -17.66 4.20
CA GLY A 385 5.96 -17.22 4.48
C GLY A 385 5.82 -16.80 5.94
N ILE A 386 4.86 -15.92 6.24
CA ILE A 386 4.66 -15.47 7.60
C ILE A 386 4.13 -16.64 8.44
N ASN A 387 4.78 -16.91 9.57
CA ASN A 387 4.27 -17.82 10.58
C ASN A 387 3.85 -16.97 11.78
N PHE A 388 2.54 -16.92 12.04
CA PHE A 388 1.98 -16.03 13.06
C PHE A 388 2.40 -16.41 14.49
N ASP A 389 2.59 -17.69 14.79
CA ASP A 389 3.09 -18.11 16.09
C ASP A 389 4.51 -17.56 16.32
N ASN A 390 5.39 -17.72 15.33
CA ASN A 390 6.74 -17.16 15.39
C ASN A 390 6.72 -15.63 15.48
N LEU A 391 5.80 -14.97 14.76
CA LEU A 391 5.64 -13.52 14.86
C LEU A 391 5.28 -13.12 16.30
N VAL A 392 4.29 -13.80 16.90
CA VAL A 392 3.81 -13.47 18.24
C VAL A 392 4.82 -13.83 19.32
N GLU A 393 5.48 -14.97 19.21
CA GLU A 393 6.40 -15.49 20.22
C GLU A 393 7.81 -14.90 20.13
N LEU A 394 8.29 -14.57 18.92
CA LEU A 394 9.70 -14.25 18.67
C LEU A 394 9.95 -12.82 18.20
N ALA A 395 8.96 -12.16 17.59
CA ALA A 395 9.16 -10.81 17.03
C ALA A 395 8.81 -9.68 18.00
N GLY A 396 8.38 -10.00 19.23
CA GLY A 396 8.11 -9.00 20.27
C GLY A 396 6.89 -8.12 20.00
N VAL A 397 5.93 -8.63 19.23
CA VAL A 397 4.68 -7.91 18.93
C VAL A 397 3.80 -7.79 20.17
N THR A 398 2.93 -6.78 20.17
CA THR A 398 1.89 -6.62 21.20
C THR A 398 0.56 -7.11 20.63
N VAL A 399 -0.12 -7.96 21.40
CA VAL A 399 -1.45 -8.48 21.08
C VAL A 399 -2.41 -8.05 22.16
N ASP A 400 -3.55 -7.48 21.78
CA ASP A 400 -4.63 -7.24 22.73
C ASP A 400 -5.22 -8.57 23.21
N SER A 401 -5.12 -8.83 24.51
CA SER A 401 -5.55 -10.10 25.10
C SER A 401 -7.05 -10.37 25.02
N THR A 402 -7.87 -9.33 24.77
CA THR A 402 -9.33 -9.45 24.72
C THR A 402 -9.78 -9.84 23.32
N SER A 403 -9.35 -9.08 22.32
CA SER A 403 -9.74 -9.23 20.91
C SER A 403 -8.83 -10.15 20.11
N GLY A 404 -7.58 -10.35 20.53
CA GLY A 404 -6.58 -11.08 19.75
C GLY A 404 -5.98 -10.27 18.59
N VAL A 405 -6.30 -8.98 18.46
CA VAL A 405 -5.72 -8.10 17.44
C VAL A 405 -4.25 -7.82 17.78
N ILE A 406 -3.38 -7.86 16.77
CA ILE A 406 -1.99 -7.41 16.90
C ILE A 406 -2.00 -5.87 16.89
N THR A 407 -1.77 -5.25 18.03
CA THR A 407 -1.86 -3.79 18.18
C THR A 407 -0.52 -3.08 17.95
N SER A 408 0.61 -3.78 17.95
CA SER A 408 1.91 -3.14 17.69
C SER A 408 2.96 -4.13 17.20
N ILE A 409 3.75 -3.72 16.20
CA ILE A 409 4.94 -4.40 15.72
C ILE A 409 6.17 -3.55 16.08
N PRO A 410 7.24 -4.12 16.69
CA PRO A 410 8.42 -3.33 17.05
C PRO A 410 9.13 -2.68 15.87
N ASN A 411 9.04 -3.31 14.69
CA ASN A 411 9.56 -2.79 13.45
C ASN A 411 8.72 -3.27 12.26
N TYR A 412 7.98 -2.37 11.60
CA TYR A 412 7.18 -2.70 10.43
C TYR A 412 8.01 -3.06 9.17
N ASP A 413 9.34 -2.91 9.20
CA ASP A 413 10.20 -3.42 8.12
C ASP A 413 10.32 -4.96 8.13
N LEU A 414 9.89 -5.64 9.20
CA LEU A 414 9.84 -7.11 9.27
C LEU A 414 8.97 -7.76 8.20
N GLY A 415 8.05 -7.01 7.59
CA GLY A 415 7.22 -7.47 6.47
C GLY A 415 7.93 -7.41 5.11
N LEU A 416 9.11 -6.79 5.01
CA LEU A 416 9.87 -6.68 3.76
C LEU A 416 10.53 -8.02 3.35
N PRO A 417 10.87 -8.20 2.07
CA PRO A 417 11.51 -9.44 1.62
C PRO A 417 12.98 -9.56 2.07
N GLY A 418 13.60 -8.55 2.67
CA GLY A 418 14.99 -8.60 3.12
C GLY A 418 15.45 -7.32 3.82
N SER A 419 16.77 -7.19 3.96
CA SER A 419 17.43 -6.02 4.58
C SER A 419 18.47 -5.43 3.64
N GLY A 420 18.64 -4.11 3.65
CA GLY A 420 19.62 -3.40 2.83
C GLY A 420 19.24 -1.93 2.60
N LEU A 421 19.98 -1.24 1.73
CA LEU A 421 19.56 0.08 1.26
C LEU A 421 18.45 -0.08 0.22
N LEU A 422 17.41 0.73 0.37
CA LEU A 422 16.53 1.09 -0.73
C LEU A 422 17.01 2.41 -1.33
N ILE A 423 17.18 2.43 -2.64
CA ILE A 423 17.53 3.61 -3.42
C ILE A 423 16.33 3.94 -4.30
N TRP A 424 15.69 5.07 -4.04
CA TRP A 424 14.53 5.56 -4.78
C TRP A 424 14.97 6.59 -5.81
N HIS A 425 14.72 6.34 -7.09
CA HIS A 425 14.91 7.36 -8.12
C HIS A 425 13.69 8.26 -8.23
N VAL A 426 13.91 9.56 -8.19
CA VAL A 426 12.87 10.58 -8.28
C VAL A 426 13.16 11.51 -9.45
N ASP A 427 12.22 11.61 -10.39
CA ASP A 427 12.29 12.48 -11.56
C ASP A 427 11.17 13.53 -11.52
N LEU A 428 11.53 14.74 -11.08
CA LEU A 428 10.70 15.93 -10.98
C LEU A 428 10.09 16.36 -12.33
N SER A 429 10.71 16.03 -13.46
CA SER A 429 10.20 16.43 -14.77
C SER A 429 8.89 15.70 -15.12
N ARG A 430 8.71 14.48 -14.58
CA ARG A 430 7.52 13.63 -14.76
C ARG A 430 6.32 14.07 -13.91
N TYR A 431 6.52 15.04 -13.01
CA TYR A 431 5.48 15.52 -12.10
C TYR A 431 4.61 16.66 -12.63
N ASN A 432 5.08 17.43 -13.61
CA ASN A 432 4.65 18.82 -13.82
C ASN A 432 3.16 19.05 -14.14
N GLU A 433 2.40 18.00 -14.46
CA GLU A 433 0.94 18.07 -14.64
C GLU A 433 0.12 17.30 -13.58
N ARG A 434 0.75 16.40 -12.79
CA ARG A 434 0.05 15.40 -11.94
C ARG A 434 0.15 15.63 -10.43
N ILE A 435 1.09 16.45 -9.93
CA ILE A 435 1.18 16.76 -8.49
C ILE A 435 -0.08 17.44 -7.95
N ALA A 436 -0.69 18.32 -8.74
CA ALA A 436 -1.85 19.09 -8.28
C ALA A 436 -3.08 18.20 -8.00
N SER A 437 -3.20 17.07 -8.71
CA SER A 437 -4.24 16.07 -8.47
C SER A 437 -3.82 14.96 -7.52
N MET A 438 -2.53 14.82 -7.19
CA MET A 438 -1.97 13.71 -6.40
C MET A 438 -2.37 12.33 -6.94
N GLN A 439 -2.69 12.26 -8.23
CA GLN A 439 -3.17 11.08 -8.93
C GLN A 439 -2.23 10.78 -10.09
N GLY A 440 -1.97 9.50 -10.28
CA GLY A 440 -1.22 9.02 -11.42
C GLY A 440 0.26 9.32 -11.43
N ILE A 441 0.90 9.34 -10.26
CA ILE A 441 2.35 9.56 -10.13
C ILE A 441 3.13 8.48 -10.89
N ASN A 442 2.63 7.24 -10.85
CA ASN A 442 3.29 6.06 -11.41
C ASN A 442 2.45 5.28 -12.44
N ASP A 443 1.34 5.82 -12.95
CA ASP A 443 0.51 5.14 -13.98
C ASP A 443 1.24 4.89 -15.30
N SER A 444 2.39 5.53 -15.53
CA SER A 444 3.20 5.21 -16.69
C SER A 444 4.28 4.22 -16.30
N LEU A 445 4.05 2.94 -16.60
CA LEU A 445 4.99 1.85 -16.31
C LEU A 445 6.42 2.14 -16.81
N GLU A 446 6.55 2.70 -18.01
CA GLU A 446 7.84 3.05 -18.62
C GLU A 446 8.34 4.46 -18.22
N ALA A 447 7.46 5.30 -17.66
CA ALA A 447 7.76 6.69 -17.32
C ALA A 447 7.31 7.10 -15.90
N ARG A 448 7.61 6.25 -14.90
CA ARG A 448 7.30 6.49 -13.48
C ARG A 448 8.09 7.68 -12.90
N ALA A 449 7.46 8.48 -12.04
CA ALA A 449 8.11 9.61 -11.38
C ALA A 449 8.92 9.20 -10.13
N VAL A 450 8.49 8.11 -9.47
CA VAL A 450 9.14 7.56 -8.28
C VAL A 450 9.30 6.06 -8.47
N THR A 451 10.54 5.57 -8.50
CA THR A 451 10.83 4.14 -8.67
C THR A 451 11.84 3.64 -7.66
N LEU A 452 11.73 2.37 -7.28
CA LEU A 452 12.85 1.68 -6.66
C LEU A 452 13.92 1.42 -7.73
N VAL A 453 15.19 1.62 -7.38
CA VAL A 453 16.33 1.19 -8.19
C VAL A 453 16.66 -0.24 -7.76
N GLU A 454 16.11 -1.22 -8.47
CA GLU A 454 16.27 -2.66 -8.22
C GLU A 454 17.74 -3.09 -8.35
N ALA A 455 18.36 -3.51 -7.24
CA ALA A 455 19.80 -3.74 -7.16
C ALA A 455 20.30 -4.87 -8.08
N ASP A 456 19.46 -5.85 -8.39
CA ASP A 456 19.81 -6.92 -9.32
C ASP A 456 19.79 -6.48 -10.79
N GLY A 457 19.40 -5.23 -11.07
CA GLY A 457 19.36 -4.65 -12.41
C GLY A 457 18.25 -5.20 -13.30
N ALA A 458 17.38 -6.08 -12.78
CA ALA A 458 16.12 -6.40 -13.41
C ALA A 458 15.13 -5.30 -13.04
N VAL A 459 14.59 -4.59 -14.04
CA VAL A 459 13.48 -3.67 -13.79
C VAL A 459 12.21 -4.45 -14.03
N ASP A 460 11.72 -5.14 -13.01
CA ASP A 460 10.61 -6.08 -13.15
C ASP A 460 9.44 -5.82 -12.20
N ILE A 461 9.57 -4.95 -11.19
CA ILE A 461 8.40 -4.44 -10.45
C ILE A 461 7.37 -3.84 -11.41
N GLY A 462 6.17 -4.42 -11.41
CA GLY A 462 5.04 -4.07 -12.28
C GLY A 462 5.07 -4.65 -13.70
N PHE A 463 6.09 -5.45 -14.04
CA PHE A 463 6.16 -6.17 -15.31
C PHE A 463 5.81 -7.65 -15.10
N PRO A 464 4.87 -8.22 -15.87
CA PRO A 464 4.49 -9.62 -15.73
C PRO A 464 5.70 -10.56 -15.89
N THR A 465 5.94 -11.37 -14.86
CA THR A 465 7.04 -12.33 -14.85
C THR A 465 6.60 -13.75 -15.20
N THR A 466 7.54 -14.56 -15.69
CA THR A 466 7.37 -16.01 -15.87
C THR A 466 8.18 -16.82 -14.86
N ALA A 467 8.70 -16.15 -13.83
CA ALA A 467 9.44 -16.79 -12.75
C ALA A 467 8.58 -17.90 -12.11
N LEU A 468 9.16 -19.09 -11.99
CA LEU A 468 8.44 -20.29 -11.52
C LEU A 468 8.41 -20.41 -9.99
N PHE A 469 9.27 -19.67 -9.29
CA PHE A 469 9.54 -19.85 -7.85
C PHE A 469 9.74 -18.52 -7.11
N GLY A 470 9.19 -17.43 -7.63
CA GLY A 470 9.26 -16.11 -7.00
C GLY A 470 8.35 -15.11 -7.70
N ASN A 471 8.08 -13.99 -7.02
CA ASN A 471 7.26 -12.88 -7.52
C ASN A 471 8.12 -11.60 -7.61
N PRO A 472 9.18 -11.59 -8.45
CA PRO A 472 10.00 -10.40 -8.62
C PRO A 472 9.18 -9.20 -9.12
N ASP A 473 8.06 -9.46 -9.81
CA ASP A 473 7.13 -8.45 -10.29
C ASP A 473 6.46 -7.60 -9.18
N GLN A 474 6.53 -8.03 -7.92
CA GLN A 474 6.10 -7.26 -6.74
C GLN A 474 7.28 -6.77 -5.89
N GLY A 475 8.50 -7.13 -6.25
CA GLY A 475 9.71 -6.86 -5.51
C GLY A 475 10.11 -7.98 -4.55
N TRP A 476 11.42 -8.20 -4.43
CA TRP A 476 12.00 -9.32 -3.70
C TRP A 476 13.36 -8.98 -3.09
N GLN A 477 13.98 -9.96 -2.44
CA GLN A 477 15.20 -9.76 -1.65
C GLN A 477 16.38 -9.21 -2.46
N TRP A 478 16.44 -9.46 -3.77
CA TRP A 478 17.56 -9.02 -4.61
C TRP A 478 17.43 -7.59 -5.11
N ASP A 479 16.29 -6.92 -4.88
CA ASP A 479 16.14 -5.49 -5.20
C ASP A 479 16.84 -4.59 -4.18
N LEU A 480 17.10 -5.11 -2.97
CA LEU A 480 17.79 -4.38 -1.92
C LEU A 480 19.31 -4.35 -2.16
N TRP A 481 19.94 -3.22 -1.87
CA TRP A 481 21.38 -3.04 -1.99
C TRP A 481 22.09 -3.45 -0.71
N TYR A 482 22.83 -4.56 -0.75
CA TYR A 482 23.63 -5.06 0.38
C TYR A 482 24.83 -5.88 -0.12
N ALA A 483 25.91 -5.92 0.67
CA ALA A 483 27.10 -6.71 0.35
C ALA A 483 26.78 -8.19 0.21
N GLY A 484 27.20 -8.79 -0.91
CA GLY A 484 26.97 -10.20 -1.23
C GLY A 484 25.64 -10.48 -1.94
N ASN A 485 24.91 -9.47 -2.42
CA ASN A 485 23.73 -9.68 -3.26
C ASN A 485 24.11 -10.36 -4.58
N GLU A 486 23.73 -11.63 -4.74
CA GLU A 486 24.03 -12.45 -5.92
C GLU A 486 23.31 -11.97 -7.19
N GLY A 487 22.12 -11.38 -7.05
CA GLY A 487 21.37 -10.79 -8.17
C GLY A 487 22.17 -9.67 -8.82
N PHE A 488 22.71 -8.74 -8.02
CA PHE A 488 23.58 -7.67 -8.50
C PHE A 488 24.81 -8.23 -9.25
N PHE A 489 25.50 -9.22 -8.68
CA PHE A 489 26.70 -9.79 -9.31
C PHE A 489 26.39 -10.58 -10.58
N THR A 490 25.19 -11.17 -10.67
CA THR A 490 24.72 -11.81 -11.89
C THR A 490 24.55 -10.80 -13.02
N ALA A 491 24.03 -9.60 -12.73
CA ALA A 491 23.92 -8.51 -13.70
C ALA A 491 25.26 -7.79 -13.96
N ASN A 492 26.19 -7.85 -13.01
CA ASN A 492 27.48 -7.14 -13.04
C ASN A 492 28.67 -8.09 -12.76
N PRO A 493 28.92 -9.12 -13.60
CA PRO A 493 29.92 -10.16 -13.32
C PRO A 493 31.34 -9.61 -13.21
N ASP A 494 31.65 -8.53 -13.92
CA ASP A 494 32.96 -7.87 -13.85
C ASP A 494 33.23 -7.20 -12.50
N ARG A 495 32.20 -6.92 -11.70
CA ARG A 495 32.29 -6.32 -10.36
C ARG A 495 32.51 -7.37 -9.25
N GLU A 496 32.28 -8.65 -9.53
CA GLU A 496 32.53 -9.75 -8.58
C GLU A 496 34.03 -10.12 -8.55
N ALA A 497 34.70 -10.06 -9.70
CA ALA A 497 36.08 -10.48 -9.85
C ALA A 497 37.05 -9.67 -8.97
N GLY A 498 37.66 -10.33 -7.99
CA GLY A 498 38.61 -9.68 -7.08
C GLY A 498 37.95 -8.87 -5.95
N ASN A 499 36.65 -9.07 -5.70
CA ASN A 499 35.88 -8.45 -4.62
C ASN A 499 35.53 -9.48 -3.52
N PRO A 500 36.50 -9.93 -2.70
CA PRO A 500 36.27 -10.98 -1.70
C PRO A 500 35.36 -10.54 -0.54
N GLN A 501 35.08 -9.23 -0.43
CA GLN A 501 34.19 -8.66 0.58
C GLN A 501 32.74 -8.57 0.09
N GLY A 502 32.50 -8.80 -1.21
CA GLY A 502 31.17 -8.71 -1.82
C GLY A 502 30.56 -7.31 -1.76
N LEU A 503 31.36 -6.25 -1.64
CA LEU A 503 30.83 -4.88 -1.56
C LEU A 503 30.25 -4.44 -2.90
N LEU A 504 29.10 -3.75 -2.90
CA LEU A 504 28.46 -3.31 -4.14
C LEU A 504 28.96 -1.92 -4.58
N SER A 505 28.84 -1.67 -5.87
CA SER A 505 29.08 -0.36 -6.51
C SER A 505 27.91 -0.05 -7.44
N PHE A 506 27.31 1.13 -7.27
CA PHE A 506 26.28 1.68 -8.13
C PHE A 506 26.86 2.91 -8.83
N ASP A 507 27.14 2.80 -10.12
CA ASP A 507 27.77 3.85 -10.93
C ASP A 507 27.18 3.86 -12.34
N SER A 508 27.72 4.70 -13.24
CA SER A 508 27.17 4.81 -14.58
C SER A 508 27.43 3.59 -15.47
N GLU A 509 28.38 2.73 -15.11
CA GLU A 509 28.72 1.51 -15.85
C GLU A 509 28.01 0.26 -15.31
N THR A 510 27.36 0.34 -14.16
CA THR A 510 26.65 -0.78 -13.54
C THR A 510 25.25 -0.97 -14.10
N ARG A 511 24.64 -2.11 -13.76
CA ARG A 511 23.24 -2.45 -14.02
C ARG A 511 22.57 -2.74 -12.68
N PRO A 512 21.73 -1.84 -12.16
CA PRO A 512 21.26 -0.58 -12.76
C PRO A 512 22.35 0.51 -12.78
N SER A 513 22.12 1.58 -13.55
CA SER A 513 23.07 2.68 -13.79
C SER A 513 22.66 3.97 -13.08
N THR A 514 23.63 4.78 -12.66
CA THR A 514 23.39 6.12 -12.07
C THR A 514 23.11 7.21 -13.12
N GLN A 515 23.01 6.86 -14.41
CA GLN A 515 22.69 7.82 -15.46
C GLN A 515 21.30 8.45 -15.26
N LEU A 516 21.16 9.69 -15.72
CA LEU A 516 19.88 10.38 -15.77
C LEU A 516 18.92 9.65 -16.73
N ASN A 517 17.62 9.86 -16.57
CA ASN A 517 16.59 9.35 -17.50
C ASN A 517 16.79 9.83 -18.94
N SER A 518 17.53 10.93 -19.15
CA SER A 518 17.95 11.42 -20.46
C SER A 518 19.09 10.60 -21.11
N GLY A 519 19.69 9.65 -20.38
CA GLY A 519 20.89 8.91 -20.75
C GLY A 519 22.21 9.67 -20.52
N ALA A 520 22.15 10.87 -19.92
CA ALA A 520 23.35 11.64 -19.60
C ALA A 520 24.02 11.15 -18.30
N GLU A 521 25.34 11.31 -18.25
CA GLU A 521 26.15 11.00 -17.07
C GLU A 521 25.79 11.92 -15.88
N SER A 522 25.48 11.34 -14.73
CA SER A 522 25.23 12.08 -13.48
C SER A 522 26.51 12.49 -12.74
N GLY A 523 27.62 11.80 -13.03
CA GLY A 523 28.88 11.95 -12.29
C GLY A 523 28.88 11.34 -10.89
N ILE A 524 27.79 10.66 -10.50
CA ILE A 524 27.63 10.04 -9.17
C ILE A 524 28.03 8.57 -9.20
N ALA A 525 28.75 8.16 -8.16
CA ALA A 525 28.94 6.76 -7.80
C ALA A 525 28.64 6.54 -6.31
N VAL A 526 27.87 5.49 -6.01
CA VAL A 526 27.67 4.97 -4.66
C VAL A 526 28.46 3.68 -4.52
N SER A 527 29.61 3.74 -3.86
CA SER A 527 30.56 2.64 -3.79
C SER A 527 30.66 2.06 -2.38
N ARG A 528 31.29 0.88 -2.28
CA ARG A 528 31.57 0.20 -1.00
C ARG A 528 30.33 -0.04 -0.16
N ILE A 529 29.18 -0.29 -0.81
CA ILE A 529 27.93 -0.62 -0.12
C ILE A 529 28.15 -1.91 0.69
N GLY A 530 28.04 -1.75 2.00
CA GLY A 530 28.35 -2.77 3.01
C GLY A 530 27.24 -3.79 3.25
N PRO A 531 27.45 -4.70 4.21
CA PRO A 531 26.43 -5.66 4.61
C PRO A 531 25.20 -4.96 5.21
N ALA A 532 24.03 -5.58 5.05
CA ALA A 532 22.82 -5.11 5.68
C ALA A 532 22.89 -5.19 7.22
N GLY A 533 22.27 -4.24 7.90
CA GLY A 533 22.20 -4.17 9.36
C GLY A 533 21.75 -2.80 9.86
N ASP A 534 21.72 -2.63 11.18
CA ASP A 534 21.28 -1.39 11.84
C ASP A 534 22.04 -0.14 11.38
N ILE A 535 23.29 -0.30 10.93
CA ILE A 535 24.09 0.73 10.29
C ILE A 535 24.65 0.14 9.00
N LEU A 536 24.38 0.79 7.88
CA LEU A 536 24.89 0.39 6.58
C LEU A 536 25.87 1.45 6.07
N ASN A 537 27.11 1.00 5.82
CA ASN A 537 28.20 1.87 5.39
C ASN A 537 28.33 1.88 3.86
N PHE A 538 28.55 3.05 3.27
CA PHE A 538 28.84 3.22 1.85
C PHE A 538 29.58 4.56 1.62
N VAL A 539 30.00 4.80 0.38
CA VAL A 539 30.65 6.04 -0.04
C VAL A 539 29.89 6.65 -1.20
N VAL A 540 29.60 7.95 -1.14
CA VAL A 540 29.04 8.72 -2.24
C VAL A 540 30.12 9.62 -2.82
N ASP A 541 30.49 9.36 -4.07
CA ASP A 541 31.46 10.15 -4.83
C ASP A 541 30.73 10.98 -5.89
N ASP A 542 30.94 12.30 -5.88
CA ASP A 542 30.55 13.20 -6.97
C ASP A 542 31.81 13.59 -7.76
N MET A 543 31.95 13.03 -8.95
CA MET A 543 33.12 13.25 -9.81
C MET A 543 33.09 14.61 -10.54
N ASN A 544 32.28 15.57 -10.10
CA ASN A 544 32.27 16.95 -10.57
C ASN A 544 32.14 17.03 -12.11
N VAL A 545 31.14 16.32 -12.66
CA VAL A 545 30.62 16.71 -13.97
C VAL A 545 29.93 18.06 -13.75
N THR A 546 30.38 19.12 -14.42
CA THR A 546 29.84 20.49 -14.25
C THR A 546 28.31 20.49 -14.28
N ARG A 547 27.68 20.46 -13.11
CA ARG A 547 26.23 20.64 -12.96
C ARG A 547 25.98 22.10 -13.22
N LEU A 548 25.41 22.40 -14.38
CA LEU A 548 25.05 23.77 -14.70
C LEU A 548 24.15 24.31 -13.58
N PRO A 549 24.49 25.45 -12.94
CA PRO A 549 23.67 26.01 -11.87
C PRO A 549 22.22 26.16 -12.30
N GLU A 550 21.31 26.05 -11.33
CA GLU A 550 19.88 26.31 -11.53
C GLU A 550 19.66 27.62 -12.33
N GLY A 551 18.96 27.54 -13.47
CA GLY A 551 18.72 28.68 -14.36
C GLY A 551 19.72 28.88 -15.52
N SER A 552 20.68 27.98 -15.70
CA SER A 552 21.57 28.00 -16.86
C SER A 552 20.84 27.59 -18.14
N ARG A 553 20.78 28.47 -19.14
CA ARG A 553 20.36 28.12 -20.50
C ARG A 553 21.58 27.83 -21.37
N LEU A 554 21.58 26.70 -22.07
CA LEU A 554 22.50 26.50 -23.18
C LEU A 554 22.16 27.52 -24.27
N LEU A 555 23.09 28.44 -24.54
CA LEU A 555 23.05 29.27 -25.73
C LEU A 555 23.60 28.41 -26.88
N GLY A 556 22.70 27.81 -27.66
CA GLY A 556 23.00 27.06 -28.87
C GLY A 556 21.87 27.18 -29.88
#